data_AF-A0A920W2A0-F1
#
_entry.id   AF-A0A920W2A0-F1
#
_cell.length_a   1.000
_cell.length_b   1.000
_cell.length_c   1.000
_cell.angle_alpha   90.00
_cell.angle_beta   90.00
_cell.angle_gamma   90.00
#
_symmetry.space_group_name_H-M   'P 1'
#
loop_
_entity.id
_entity.type
_entity.pdbx_description
1 polymer ?
#
loop_
_entity_poly.entity_id
_entity_poly.type
_entity_poly.pdbx_seq_one_letter_code
_entity_poly.pdbx_strand_id
1 'polypeptide(L)' 'MTLRLLEPSSGKVFFEGTDIIGLKGKELEMIRPKMQIIFQDPYSSLNPRSQ' A
#
# COMPACT_ATOMS: atom_id res chain seq x y z
N MET A 1 7.84 -1.65 -0.86
CA MET A 1 7.01 -0.44 -0.88
C MET A 1 6.93 -0.02 -2.33
N THR A 2 6.13 -0.75 -3.09
CA THR A 2 5.88 -0.47 -4.50
C THR A 2 4.93 0.72 -4.52
N LEU A 3 5.49 1.90 -4.71
CA LEU A 3 4.91 3.23 -4.59
C LEU A 3 3.76 3.55 -5.58
N ARG A 4 2.92 2.59 -5.97
CA ARG A 4 1.99 2.76 -7.11
C ARG A 4 2.75 3.26 -8.36
N LEU A 5 3.90 2.66 -8.66
CA LEU A 5 4.64 2.94 -9.90
C LEU A 5 3.87 2.51 -11.17
N LEU A 6 2.84 1.68 -11.01
CA LEU A 6 1.91 1.27 -12.06
C LEU A 6 0.48 1.36 -11.52
N GLU A 7 -0.41 2.01 -12.27
CA GLU A 7 -1.84 1.91 -11.99
C GLU A 7 -2.29 0.46 -12.25
N PRO A 8 -3.12 -0.12 -11.37
CA PRO A 8 -3.68 -1.43 -11.62
C PRO A 8 -4.51 -1.38 -12.90
N SER A 9 -4.21 -2.30 -13.84
CA SER A 9 -4.87 -2.33 -15.15
C SER A 9 -6.38 -2.56 -15.04
N SER A 10 -6.82 -3.28 -13.99
CA SER A 10 -8.20 -3.43 -13.57
C SER A 10 -8.26 -4.16 -12.20
N GLY A 11 -9.44 -4.21 -11.58
CA GLY A 11 -9.68 -4.97 -10.35
C GLY A 11 -9.98 -4.11 -9.13
N LYS A 12 -10.39 -4.77 -8.04
CA LYS A 12 -10.73 -4.14 -6.76
C LYS A 12 -10.04 -4.89 -5.64
N VAL A 13 -9.53 -4.16 -4.64
CA VAL A 13 -8.99 -4.75 -3.41
C VAL A 13 -9.79 -4.15 -2.27
N PHE A 14 -10.40 -5.01 -1.47
CA PHE A 14 -11.20 -4.58 -0.33
C PHE A 14 -10.41 -4.75 0.96
N PHE A 15 -10.31 -3.67 1.73
CA PHE A 15 -9.83 -3.69 3.11
C PHE A 15 -10.97 -3.22 4.01
N GLU A 16 -11.36 -4.02 4.99
CA GLU A 16 -12.51 -3.73 5.88
C GLU A 16 -13.81 -3.37 5.09
N GLY A 17 -14.03 -4.04 3.94
CA GLY A 17 -15.18 -3.77 3.07
C GLY A 17 -15.07 -2.52 2.19
N THR A 18 -13.95 -1.80 2.25
CA THR A 18 -13.69 -0.59 1.45
C THR A 18 -12.74 -0.89 0.29
N ASP A 19 -13.10 -0.51 -0.93
CA ASP A 19 -12.20 -0.62 -2.09
C ASP A 19 -11.03 0.38 -1.97
N ILE A 20 -9.84 -0.13 -1.67
CA ILE A 20 -8.64 0.69 -1.44
C ILE A 20 -7.90 1.08 -2.71
N ILE A 21 -8.21 0.45 -3.85
CA ILE A 21 -7.60 0.81 -5.14
C ILE A 21 -8.11 2.18 -5.59
N GLY A 22 -9.39 2.48 -5.34
CA GLY A 22 -10.00 3.76 -5.71
C GLY A 22 -9.59 4.95 -4.84
N LEU A 23 -9.01 4.71 -3.65
CA LEU A 23 -8.74 5.78 -2.69
C LEU A 23 -7.58 6.68 -3.12
N LYS A 24 -7.75 7.99 -2.89
CA LYS A 24 -6.81 9.05 -3.24
C LYS A 24 -6.67 10.07 -2.10
N GLY A 25 -5.52 10.75 -2.04
CA GLY A 25 -5.26 11.82 -1.07
C GLY A 25 -5.45 11.38 0.38
N LYS A 26 -6.26 12.15 1.14
CA LYS A 26 -6.47 11.98 2.58
C LYS A 26 -6.99 10.62 2.99
N GLU A 27 -7.83 9.99 2.17
CA GLU A 27 -8.38 8.66 2.48
C GLU A 27 -7.29 7.59 2.48
N LEU A 28 -6.34 7.69 1.54
CA LEU A 28 -5.19 6.80 1.48
C LEU A 28 -4.24 7.05 2.66
N GLU A 29 -4.05 8.31 3.06
CA GLU A 29 -3.22 8.68 4.22
C GLU A 29 -3.76 8.08 5.52
N MET A 30 -5.07 8.04 5.71
CA MET A 30 -5.69 7.45 6.91
C MET A 30 -5.54 5.93 6.99
N ILE A 31 -5.44 5.23 5.85
CA ILE A 31 -5.37 3.76 5.81
C ILE A 31 -3.93 3.24 5.86
N ARG A 32 -2.96 3.98 5.31
CA ARG A 32 -1.52 3.63 5.35
C ARG A 32 -1.00 3.18 6.71
N PRO A 33 -1.28 3.86 7.84
CA PRO A 33 -0.78 3.43 9.15
C PRO A 33 -1.41 2.12 9.66
N LYS A 34 -2.53 1.67 9.09
CA LYS A 34 -3.17 0.39 9.41
C LYS A 34 -2.59 -0.79 8.63
N MET A 35 -1.65 -0.55 7.70
CA MET A 35 -1.07 -1.58 6.84
C MET A 35 0.42 -1.74 7.13
N GLN A 36 0.86 -2.99 7.33
CA GLN A 36 2.27 -3.31 7.43
C GLN A 36 2.71 -4.09 6.19
N ILE A 37 3.70 -3.54 5.48
CA ILE A 37 4.25 -4.17 4.28
C ILE A 37 5.26 -5.23 4.72
N ILE A 38 5.01 -6.48 4.34
CA ILE A 38 5.99 -7.56 4.42
C ILE A 38 6.53 -7.80 3.02
N PHE A 39 7.84 -7.72 2.86
CA PHE A 39 8.52 -7.98 1.59
C PHE A 39 8.77 -9.47 1.44
N GLN A 40 8.50 -10.02 0.25
CA GLN A 40 8.73 -11.44 -0.03
C GLN A 40 10.23 -11.78 -0.19
N ASP A 41 11.07 -10.77 -0.43
CA ASP A 41 12.52 -10.92 -0.41
C ASP A 41 13.08 -10.29 0.89
N PRO A 42 13.56 -11.09 1.84
CA PRO A 42 14.07 -10.58 3.12
C PRO A 42 15.37 -9.76 2.97
N TYR A 43 16.11 -9.89 1.86
CA TYR A 43 17.41 -9.24 1.67
C TYR A 43 17.34 -7.83 1.07
N SER A 44 16.21 -7.44 0.48
CA SER A 44 15.97 -6.08 -0.05
C SER A 44 15.23 -5.15 0.94
N SER A 45 15.09 -5.58 2.20
CA SER A 45 14.41 -4.90 3.30
C SER A 45 15.18 -3.66 3.80
N LEU A 46 15.32 -2.62 2.99
CA LEU A 46 15.68 -1.29 3.48
C LEU A 46 14.54 -0.78 4.37
N ASN A 47 14.87 -0.56 5.64
CA ASN A 47 14.01 -0.11 6.72
C ASN A 47 13.09 1.06 6.28
N PRO A 48 11.76 0.88 6.17
CA PRO A 48 10.85 1.94 5.74
C PRO A 48 10.49 2.95 6.86
N ARG A 49 11.13 2.83 8.04
CA ARG A 49 10.84 3.65 9.23
C ARG A 49 11.96 4.61 9.62
N SER A 50 13.03 4.71 8.83
CA SER A 50 14.15 5.62 9.12
C SER A 50 14.84 6.15 7.85
N GLN A 51 14.08 6.88 7.02
CA GLN A 51 14.51 8.06 6.26
C GLN A 51 13.26 8.92 6.03
#